data_AF-A0AAN6F4U3-F1
#
_entry.id   AF-A0AAN6F4U3-F1
#
_cell.length_a   1.000
_cell.length_b   1.000
_cell.length_c   1.000
_cell.angle_alpha   90.00
_cell.angle_beta   90.00
_cell.angle_gamma   90.00
#
_symmetry.space_group_name_H-M   'P 1'
#
loop_
_entity.id
_entity.type
_entity.pdbx_description
1 polymer ?
#
loop_
_entity_poly.entity_id
_entity_poly.type
_entity_poly.pdbx_seq_one_letter_code
_entity_poly.pdbx_strand_id
1 'polypeptide(L)'
;MAPCSRCERLGLLCKVRLSTGRCGECNDSNGACDLVLTRKKWEAMKKEHRRLREEALAAEEDVERAHAALAVALAKRSRLSKQLLYVEDRAARALDKQEEIFEEAELVEVPVVVPELDLSSLDRLGVPGETEMAAIDWSFVDQGWGLYGALPDNPLDPLDFELLFFLWFEVERCLQWDSWVCWFQERYVEHWVYPGVLG
;
A
#
# COMPACT_ATOMS: atom_id res chain seq x y z
N MET A 1 -15.25 5.70 43.18
CA MET A 1 -15.41 7.17 42.97
C MET A 1 -14.04 7.75 42.70
N ALA A 2 -13.88 8.51 41.61
CA ALA A 2 -12.64 9.22 41.35
C ALA A 2 -12.39 10.27 42.46
N PRO A 3 -11.17 10.38 43.00
CA PRO A 3 -10.83 11.46 43.93
C PRO A 3 -10.90 12.82 43.23
N CYS A 4 -11.09 13.90 43.99
CA CYS A 4 -10.92 15.23 43.39
C CYS A 4 -9.43 15.48 43.08
N SER A 5 -9.18 16.33 42.08
CA SER A 5 -7.85 16.72 41.58
C SER A 5 -6.87 17.16 42.68
N ARG A 6 -7.36 17.73 43.78
CA ARG A 6 -6.54 18.13 44.92
C ARG A 6 -6.17 16.94 45.81
N CYS A 7 -7.15 16.12 46.20
CA CYS A 7 -6.90 14.93 46.99
C CYS A 7 -5.99 13.96 46.23
N GLU A 8 -6.18 13.83 44.92
CA GLU A 8 -5.33 13.01 44.05
C GLU A 8 -3.87 13.47 44.05
N ARG A 9 -3.62 14.78 43.83
CA ARG A 9 -2.27 15.34 43.84
C ARG A 9 -1.56 15.23 45.20
N LEU A 10 -2.33 15.24 46.29
CA LEU A 10 -1.79 15.17 47.65
C LEU A 10 -1.78 13.75 48.22
N GLY A 11 -2.29 12.75 47.48
CA GLY A 11 -2.44 11.37 47.98
C GLY A 11 -3.41 11.25 49.16
N LEU A 12 -4.36 12.17 49.31
CA LEU A 12 -5.32 12.20 50.42
C LEU A 12 -6.57 11.38 50.09
N LEU A 13 -7.18 10.80 51.12
CA LEU A 13 -8.39 9.98 50.97
C LEU A 13 -9.62 10.87 50.72
N CYS A 14 -10.08 10.89 49.48
CA CYS A 14 -11.19 11.74 49.05
C CYS A 14 -12.56 11.14 49.45
N LYS A 15 -13.02 11.41 50.68
CA LYS A 15 -14.34 10.99 51.15
C LYS A 15 -15.39 12.09 50.91
N VAL A 16 -16.32 11.85 49.99
CA VAL A 16 -17.41 12.80 49.66
C VAL A 16 -18.47 12.79 50.75
N ARG A 17 -18.86 13.97 51.26
CA ARG A 17 -20.02 14.11 52.15
C ARG A 17 -21.24 14.44 51.29
N LEU A 18 -22.28 13.60 51.37
CA LEU A 18 -23.52 13.78 50.59
C LEU A 18 -24.26 15.08 50.96
N SER A 19 -24.12 15.56 52.19
CA SER A 19 -24.80 16.78 52.66
C SER A 19 -24.31 18.07 52.01
N THR A 20 -23.01 18.17 51.69
CA THR A 20 -22.42 19.39 51.10
C THR A 20 -22.01 19.20 49.64
N GLY A 21 -21.97 17.96 49.15
CA GLY A 21 -21.45 17.60 47.82
C GLY A 21 -19.93 17.76 47.67
N ARG A 22 -19.23 18.21 48.72
CA ARG A 22 -17.76 18.37 48.74
C ARG A 22 -17.10 17.20 49.46
N CYS A 23 -15.84 16.91 49.15
CA CYS A 23 -15.06 15.98 49.97
C CYS A 23 -14.74 16.61 51.33
N GLY A 24 -14.61 15.78 52.37
CA GLY A 24 -14.33 16.23 53.73
C GLY A 24 -13.12 17.15 53.79
N GLU A 25 -12.01 16.74 53.14
CA GLU A 25 -10.77 17.52 53.15
C GLU A 25 -10.92 18.92 52.52
N CYS A 26 -11.54 19.02 51.33
CA CYS A 26 -11.76 20.33 50.71
C CYS A 26 -12.80 21.16 51.46
N ASN A 27 -13.76 20.53 52.12
CA ASN A 27 -14.73 21.22 52.95
C ASN A 27 -14.06 21.83 54.19
N ASP A 28 -13.21 21.05 54.86
CA ASP A 28 -12.56 21.44 56.12
C ASP A 28 -11.48 22.51 55.88
N SER A 29 -10.76 22.42 54.75
CA SER A 29 -9.78 23.43 54.33
C SER A 29 -10.38 24.60 53.53
N ASN A 30 -11.71 24.64 53.37
CA ASN A 30 -12.44 25.62 52.55
C ASN A 30 -11.86 25.83 51.14
N GLY A 31 -11.27 24.77 50.56
CA GLY A 31 -10.67 24.80 49.23
C GLY A 31 -11.67 24.53 48.12
N ALA A 32 -11.29 24.87 46.88
CA ALA A 32 -12.06 24.48 45.71
C ALA A 32 -12.10 22.95 45.58
N CYS A 33 -13.32 22.40 45.48
CA CYS A 33 -13.55 20.97 45.35
C CYS A 33 -14.12 20.69 43.96
N ASP A 34 -13.31 20.12 43.07
CA ASP A 34 -13.69 19.84 41.67
C ASP A 34 -14.79 18.78 41.50
N LEU A 35 -15.16 18.07 42.58
CA LEU A 35 -16.31 17.16 42.58
C LEU A 35 -17.65 17.88 42.35
N VAL A 36 -17.75 19.16 42.71
CA VAL A 36 -18.97 19.94 42.48
C VAL A 36 -18.79 20.73 41.19
N LEU A 37 -19.29 20.17 40.09
CA LEU A 37 -19.34 20.89 38.81
C LEU A 37 -20.33 22.06 38.94
N THR A 38 -19.82 23.29 38.79
CA THR A 38 -20.68 24.47 38.69
C THR A 38 -21.50 24.41 37.40
N ARG A 39 -22.72 24.97 37.40
CA ARG A 39 -23.58 25.01 36.20
C ARG A 39 -22.83 25.60 34.98
N LYS A 40 -22.01 26.64 35.19
CA LYS A 40 -21.19 27.23 34.13
C LYS A 40 -20.17 26.25 33.56
N LYS A 41 -19.47 25.49 34.41
CA LYS A 41 -18.49 24.47 33.99
C LYS A 41 -19.17 23.32 33.26
N TRP A 42 -20.37 22.92 33.71
CA TRP A 42 -21.18 21.90 33.05
C TRP A 42 -21.61 22.31 31.64
N GLU A 43 -22.15 23.52 31.45
CA GLU A 43 -22.56 24.00 30.12
C GLU A 43 -21.36 24.13 29.17
N ALA A 44 -20.20 24.58 29.67
CA ALA A 44 -18.98 24.61 28.88
C ALA A 44 -18.54 23.21 28.42
N MET A 45 -18.55 22.23 29.33
CA MET A 45 -18.22 20.84 29.02
C MET A 45 -19.21 20.23 28.02
N LYS A 46 -20.51 20.53 28.16
CA LYS A 46 -21.55 20.05 27.24
C LYS A 46 -21.39 20.64 25.83
N LYS A 47 -21.05 21.93 25.73
CA LYS A 47 -20.75 22.58 24.45
C LYS A 47 -19.54 21.94 23.79
N GLU A 48 -18.47 21.72 24.55
CA GLU A 48 -17.25 21.11 24.03
C GLU A 48 -17.48 19.66 23.61
N HIS A 49 -18.19 18.87 24.42
CA HIS A 49 -18.58 17.51 24.06
C HIS A 49 -19.42 17.48 22.78
N ARG A 50 -20.34 18.44 22.58
CA ARG A 50 -21.10 18.54 21.33
C ARG A 50 -20.18 18.84 20.14
N ARG A 51 -19.28 19.82 20.27
CA ARG A 51 -18.31 20.18 19.23
C ARG A 51 -17.45 18.98 18.83
N LEU A 52 -16.84 18.29 19.80
CA LEU A 52 -16.01 17.12 19.55
C LEU A 52 -16.80 15.97 18.92
N ARG A 53 -18.08 15.80 19.30
CA ARG A 53 -18.94 14.78 18.69
C ARG A 53 -19.27 15.11 17.23
N GLU A 54 -19.52 16.37 16.91
CA GLU A 54 -19.75 16.83 15.53
C GLU A 54 -18.48 16.66 14.67
N GLU A 55 -17.31 17.00 15.23
CA GLU A 55 -16.01 16.78 14.56
C GLU A 55 -15.69 15.30 14.35
N ALA A 56 -15.98 14.45 15.34
CA ALA A 56 -15.80 13.01 15.21
C ALA A 56 -16.71 12.43 14.11
N LEU A 57 -17.98 12.85 14.05
CA LEU A 57 -18.91 12.39 13.03
C LEU A 57 -18.46 12.80 11.62
N ALA A 58 -17.98 14.03 11.46
CA ALA A 58 -17.44 14.51 10.18
C ALA A 58 -16.19 13.71 9.76
N ALA A 59 -15.30 13.41 10.71
CA ALA A 59 -14.12 12.58 10.43
C ALA A 59 -14.50 11.13 10.06
N GLU A 60 -15.54 10.57 10.69
CA GLU A 60 -16.07 9.24 10.34
C GLU A 60 -16.63 9.23 8.91
N GLU A 61 -17.41 10.24 8.52
CA GLU A 61 -17.91 10.38 7.15
C GLU A 61 -16.77 10.52 6.12
N ASP A 62 -15.70 11.25 6.45
CA ASP A 62 -14.52 11.37 5.60
C ASP A 62 -13.80 10.02 5.38
N VAL A 63 -13.68 9.24 6.45
CA VAL A 63 -13.11 7.89 6.41
C VAL A 63 -13.96 6.97 5.55
N GLU A 64 -15.28 6.99 5.70
CA GLU A 64 -16.19 6.21 4.87
C GLU A 64 -16.08 6.57 3.39
N ARG A 65 -15.98 7.86 3.06
CA ARG A 65 -15.77 8.34 1.68
C ARG A 65 -14.44 7.84 1.11
N ALA A 66 -13.37 7.88 1.90
CA ALA A 66 -12.06 7.38 1.50
C ALA A 66 -12.09 5.86 1.25
N HIS A 67 -12.76 5.09 2.12
CA HIS A 67 -12.95 3.65 1.93
C HIS A 67 -13.75 3.32 0.66
N ALA A 68 -14.81 4.07 0.37
CA ALA A 68 -15.58 3.91 -0.85
C ALA A 68 -14.72 4.18 -2.11
N ALA A 69 -13.93 5.25 -2.10
CA ALA A 69 -13.00 5.57 -3.19
C ALA A 69 -11.94 4.48 -3.38
N LEU A 70 -11.37 3.96 -2.28
CA LEU A 70 -10.41 2.87 -2.30
C LEU A 70 -11.01 1.60 -2.91
N ALA A 71 -12.25 1.24 -2.53
CA ALA A 71 -12.93 0.08 -3.09
C ALA A 71 -13.11 0.19 -4.63
N VAL A 72 -13.47 1.38 -5.12
CA VAL A 72 -13.58 1.66 -6.57
C VAL A 72 -12.22 1.53 -7.26
N ALA A 73 -11.16 2.09 -6.67
CA ALA A 73 -9.80 2.00 -7.21
C ALA A 73 -9.31 0.54 -7.28
N LEU A 74 -9.56 -0.26 -6.24
CA LEU A 74 -9.22 -1.69 -6.22
C LEU A 74 -9.99 -2.49 -7.26
N ALA A 75 -11.29 -2.21 -7.45
CA ALA A 75 -12.09 -2.84 -8.50
C ALA A 75 -11.54 -2.50 -9.90
N LYS A 76 -11.15 -1.25 -10.14
CA LYS A 76 -10.52 -0.82 -11.40
C LYS A 76 -9.19 -1.55 -11.61
N ARG A 77 -8.33 -1.62 -10.59
CA ARG A 77 -7.05 -2.35 -10.64
C ARG A 77 -7.27 -3.82 -11.00
N SER A 78 -8.22 -4.48 -10.34
CA SER A 78 -8.55 -5.88 -10.62
C SER A 78 -9.01 -6.10 -12.06
N ARG A 79 -9.85 -5.19 -12.59
CA ARG A 79 -10.30 -5.24 -13.99
C ARG A 79 -9.12 -5.09 -14.97
N LEU A 80 -8.27 -4.09 -14.76
CA LEU A 80 -7.12 -3.84 -15.62
C LEU A 80 -6.13 -5.01 -15.59
N SER A 81 -5.87 -5.58 -14.41
CA SER A 81 -5.02 -6.75 -14.26
C SER A 81 -5.54 -7.96 -15.07
N LYS A 82 -6.85 -8.21 -15.06
CA LYS A 82 -7.45 -9.28 -15.90
C LYS A 82 -7.30 -9.00 -17.39
N GLN A 83 -7.44 -7.74 -17.80
CA GLN A 83 -7.24 -7.36 -19.21
C GLN A 83 -5.79 -7.53 -19.64
N LEU A 84 -4.84 -7.19 -18.77
CA LEU A 84 -3.41 -7.40 -19.01
C LEU A 84 -3.12 -8.89 -19.23
N LEU A 85 -3.55 -9.75 -18.30
CA LEU A 85 -3.38 -11.20 -18.40
C LEU A 85 -3.99 -11.78 -19.68
N TYR A 86 -5.14 -11.27 -20.12
CA TYR A 86 -5.76 -11.69 -21.37
C TYR A 86 -4.92 -11.32 -22.60
N VAL A 87 -4.33 -10.11 -22.61
CA VAL A 87 -3.45 -9.67 -23.69
C VAL A 87 -2.15 -10.47 -23.70
N GLU A 88 -1.58 -10.74 -22.53
CA GLU A 88 -0.38 -11.57 -22.38
C GLU A 88 -0.62 -13.01 -22.87
N ASP A 89 -1.72 -13.65 -22.46
CA ASP A 89 -2.09 -15.00 -22.95
C ASP A 89 -2.30 -15.01 -24.47
N ARG A 90 -2.93 -13.96 -25.03
CA ARG A 90 -3.10 -13.85 -26.48
C ARG A 90 -1.77 -13.68 -27.20
N ALA A 91 -0.85 -12.91 -26.64
CA ALA A 91 0.48 -12.70 -27.20
C ALA A 91 1.30 -14.00 -27.17
N ALA A 92 1.29 -14.73 -26.06
CA ALA A 92 1.94 -16.03 -25.93
C ALA A 92 1.46 -17.01 -27.01
N ARG A 93 0.14 -17.18 -27.17
CA ARG A 93 -0.43 -18.04 -28.23
C ARG A 93 -0.08 -17.61 -29.65
N ALA A 94 0.20 -16.33 -29.87
CA ALA A 94 0.61 -15.84 -31.18
C ALA A 94 2.07 -16.18 -31.47
N LEU A 95 2.93 -16.12 -30.45
CA LEU A 95 4.32 -16.54 -30.53
C LEU A 95 4.43 -18.05 -30.73
N ASP A 96 3.70 -18.85 -29.95
CA ASP A 96 3.67 -20.31 -30.07
C ASP A 96 3.34 -20.74 -31.51
N LYS A 97 2.35 -20.09 -32.14
CA LYS A 97 1.99 -20.34 -33.54
C LYS A 97 3.08 -19.93 -34.53
N GLN A 98 3.80 -18.85 -34.26
CA GLN A 98 4.91 -18.44 -35.12
C GLN A 98 6.04 -19.45 -35.03
N GLU A 99 6.34 -19.94 -33.83
CA GLU A 99 7.34 -20.99 -33.61
C GLU A 99 6.99 -22.27 -34.38
N GLU A 100 5.75 -22.75 -34.29
CA GLU A 100 5.26 -23.90 -35.10
C GLU A 100 5.47 -23.68 -36.61
N ILE A 101 5.17 -22.47 -37.13
CA ILE A 101 5.37 -22.15 -38.55
C ILE A 101 6.86 -22.17 -38.92
N PHE A 102 7.75 -21.68 -38.04
CA PHE A 102 9.18 -21.71 -38.28
C PHE A 102 9.73 -23.14 -38.28
N GLU A 103 9.30 -23.98 -37.34
CA GLU A 103 9.68 -25.40 -37.29
C GLU A 103 9.22 -26.15 -38.56
N GLU A 104 8.00 -25.90 -39.05
CA GLU A 104 7.52 -26.46 -40.31
C GLU A 104 8.33 -25.97 -41.53
N ALA A 105 8.72 -24.70 -41.55
CA ALA A 105 9.53 -24.13 -42.62
C ALA A 105 10.95 -24.72 -42.66
N GLU A 106 11.58 -24.94 -41.49
CA GLU A 106 12.90 -25.57 -41.38
C GLU A 106 12.88 -27.02 -41.92
N LEU A 107 11.82 -27.78 -41.66
CA LEU A 107 11.65 -29.13 -42.22
C LEU A 107 11.48 -29.13 -43.74
N VAL A 108 10.97 -28.04 -44.32
CA VAL A 108 10.73 -27.87 -45.77
C VAL A 108 11.90 -27.16 -46.45
N GLU A 109 12.94 -26.75 -45.72
CA GLU A 109 14.26 -26.46 -46.30
C GLU A 109 14.87 -27.77 -46.84
N VAL A 110 14.33 -28.20 -47.98
CA VAL A 110 15.00 -29.04 -48.95
C VAL A 110 16.39 -28.42 -49.13
N PRO A 111 17.48 -29.19 -49.05
CA PRO A 111 18.78 -28.66 -49.36
C PRO A 111 18.70 -28.08 -50.77
N VAL A 112 18.58 -26.76 -50.86
CA VAL A 112 19.01 -26.04 -52.04
C VAL A 112 20.45 -26.49 -52.13
N VAL A 113 20.72 -27.34 -53.11
CA VAL A 113 22.08 -27.64 -53.53
C VAL A 113 22.64 -26.28 -53.86
N VAL A 114 23.26 -25.64 -52.88
CA VAL A 114 23.96 -24.38 -53.06
C VAL A 114 24.97 -24.75 -54.12
N PRO A 115 24.83 -24.26 -55.37
CA PRO A 115 25.85 -24.52 -56.38
C PRO A 115 27.13 -24.01 -55.74
N GLU A 116 28.10 -24.90 -55.54
CA GLU A 116 29.35 -24.67 -54.82
C GLU A 116 29.84 -23.25 -55.13
N LEU A 117 29.48 -22.30 -54.25
CA LEU A 117 29.74 -20.89 -54.51
C LEU A 117 31.22 -20.74 -54.24
N ASP A 118 31.98 -20.61 -55.32
CA ASP A 118 33.42 -20.40 -55.31
C ASP A 118 33.75 -19.18 -54.43
N LEU A 119 34.10 -19.46 -53.17
CA LEU A 119 34.42 -18.47 -52.14
C LEU A 119 35.59 -17.56 -52.57
N SER A 120 36.36 -17.96 -53.58
CA SER A 120 37.38 -17.16 -54.25
C SER A 120 36.84 -15.87 -54.88
N SER A 121 35.54 -15.80 -55.17
CA SER A 121 34.89 -14.64 -55.79
C SER A 121 34.42 -13.60 -54.77
N LEU A 122 34.27 -13.97 -53.49
CA LEU A 122 33.75 -13.08 -52.45
C LEU A 122 34.77 -12.03 -51.99
N ASP A 123 36.06 -12.31 -52.14
CA ASP A 123 37.16 -11.36 -51.88
C ASP A 123 37.08 -10.09 -52.77
N ARG A 124 36.32 -10.13 -53.87
CA ARG A 124 36.10 -8.97 -54.75
C ARG A 124 34.96 -8.05 -54.31
N LEU A 125 34.13 -8.46 -53.34
CA LEU A 125 32.99 -7.66 -52.88
C LEU A 125 33.36 -6.58 -51.84
N GLY A 126 34.64 -6.42 -51.51
CA GLY A 126 35.10 -5.30 -50.69
C GLY A 126 34.44 -5.27 -49.32
N VAL A 127 34.33 -6.43 -48.68
CA VAL A 127 33.91 -6.49 -47.28
C VAL A 127 34.96 -5.70 -46.48
N PRO A 128 34.54 -4.65 -45.74
CA PRO A 128 35.43 -3.90 -44.86
C PRO A 128 36.20 -4.88 -43.97
N GLY A 129 37.54 -4.87 -44.02
CA GLY A 129 38.35 -5.71 -43.14
C GLY A 129 38.01 -5.44 -41.68
N GLU A 130 38.26 -6.39 -40.78
CA GLU A 130 37.90 -6.34 -39.35
C GLU A 130 38.26 -5.02 -38.64
N THR A 131 39.27 -4.31 -39.15
CA THR A 131 39.69 -2.97 -38.71
C THR A 131 38.71 -1.84 -39.03
N GLU A 132 37.88 -1.93 -40.06
CA GLU A 132 36.87 -0.91 -40.41
C GLU A 132 35.55 -1.10 -39.65
N MET A 133 35.21 -2.32 -39.22
CA MET A 133 34.05 -2.56 -38.35
C MET A 133 34.21 -1.95 -36.95
N ALA A 134 35.44 -1.81 -36.45
CA ALA A 134 35.74 -1.14 -35.20
C ALA A 134 35.50 0.38 -35.24
N ALA A 135 35.36 0.97 -36.44
CA ALA A 135 35.04 2.38 -36.64
C ALA A 135 33.53 2.67 -36.73
N ILE A 136 32.68 1.63 -36.72
CA ILE A 136 31.23 1.80 -36.68
C ILE A 136 30.85 2.25 -35.28
N ASP A 137 30.33 3.48 -35.19
CA ASP A 137 29.91 4.11 -33.94
C ASP A 137 28.61 3.46 -33.42
N TRP A 138 28.76 2.51 -32.51
CA TRP A 138 27.64 1.84 -31.84
C TRP A 138 26.92 2.74 -30.82
N SER A 139 27.38 3.97 -30.57
CA SER A 139 26.71 4.90 -29.64
C SER A 139 25.31 5.31 -30.09
N PHE A 140 24.99 5.17 -31.38
CA PHE A 140 23.63 5.31 -31.90
C PHE A 140 22.65 4.30 -31.28
N VAL A 141 23.10 3.06 -31.04
CA VAL A 141 22.26 2.04 -30.39
C VAL A 141 22.03 2.44 -28.93
N ASP A 142 23.04 2.95 -28.24
CA ASP A 142 22.94 3.42 -26.85
C ASP A 142 22.03 4.66 -26.71
N GLN A 143 21.99 5.54 -27.71
CA GLN A 143 21.09 6.70 -27.74
C GLN A 143 19.64 6.32 -28.09
N GLY A 144 19.41 5.17 -28.74
CA GLY A 144 18.08 4.70 -29.16
C GLY A 144 17.24 4.12 -28.02
N TRP A 145 17.86 3.52 -27.00
CA TRP A 145 17.12 2.99 -25.83
C TRP A 145 16.64 4.09 -24.88
N GLY A 146 17.21 5.30 -24.95
CA GLY A 146 16.73 6.46 -24.19
C GLY A 146 15.43 7.10 -24.72
N LEU A 147 14.94 6.65 -25.88
CA LEU A 147 13.71 7.16 -26.52
C LEU A 147 12.44 6.37 -26.16
N TYR A 148 12.57 5.23 -25.47
CA TYR A 148 11.46 4.67 -24.71
C TYR A 148 11.33 5.45 -23.40
N GLY A 149 10.61 6.56 -23.55
CA GLY A 149 10.32 7.60 -22.58
C GLY A 149 10.40 7.20 -21.10
N ALA A 150 11.11 8.05 -20.37
CA ALA A 150 10.58 8.60 -19.13
C ALA A 150 9.06 8.81 -19.29
N LEU A 151 8.27 7.89 -18.75
CA LEU A 151 6.87 8.14 -18.49
C LEU A 151 6.83 9.35 -17.53
N PRO A 152 6.31 10.52 -17.93
CA PRO A 152 5.97 11.53 -16.96
C PRO A 152 4.78 10.98 -16.17
N ASP A 153 4.83 11.17 -14.85
CA ASP A 153 3.71 10.96 -13.92
C ASP A 153 3.46 9.50 -13.50
N ASN A 154 4.47 8.83 -12.94
CA ASN A 154 4.21 7.91 -11.84
C ASN A 154 4.45 8.68 -10.53
N PRO A 155 3.41 9.21 -9.86
CA PRO A 155 3.56 9.83 -8.55
C PRO A 155 3.73 8.70 -7.53
N LEU A 156 4.91 8.10 -7.50
CA LEU A 156 5.39 7.45 -6.29
C LEU A 156 5.85 8.58 -5.38
N ASP A 157 4.89 9.04 -4.58
CA ASP A 157 5.09 10.03 -3.54
C ASP A 157 6.30 9.62 -2.68
N PRO A 158 7.17 10.56 -2.26
CA PRO A 158 8.25 10.28 -1.30
C PRO A 158 7.78 9.67 0.03
N LEU A 159 6.46 9.67 0.29
CA LEU A 159 5.82 9.06 1.45
C LEU A 159 5.72 7.53 1.37
N ASP A 160 5.85 6.91 0.18
CA ASP A 160 5.86 5.45 0.05
C ASP A 160 7.19 4.82 0.53
N PHE A 161 8.27 5.61 0.54
CA PHE A 161 9.55 5.16 1.10
C PHE A 161 9.51 5.04 2.63
N GLU A 162 8.80 5.95 3.33
CA GLU A 162 8.64 5.84 4.79
C GLU A 162 7.72 4.69 5.17
N LEU A 163 6.64 4.43 4.42
CA LEU A 163 5.76 3.28 4.65
C LEU A 163 6.46 1.94 4.40
N LEU A 164 7.31 1.84 3.37
CA LEU A 164 8.16 0.68 3.14
C LEU A 164 9.23 0.53 4.23
N PHE A 165 9.78 1.63 4.75
CA PHE A 165 10.72 1.58 5.88
C PHE A 165 10.04 1.12 7.18
N PHE A 166 8.82 1.59 7.46
CA PHE A 166 8.03 1.11 8.60
C PHE A 166 7.66 -0.37 8.44
N LEU A 167 7.20 -0.81 7.27
CA LEU A 167 6.89 -2.22 7.00
C LEU A 167 8.14 -3.12 7.08
N TRP A 168 9.30 -2.65 6.62
CA TRP A 168 10.56 -3.39 6.77
C TRP A 168 10.95 -3.48 8.25
N PHE A 169 10.91 -2.39 9.01
CA PHE A 169 11.26 -2.39 10.44
C PHE A 169 10.31 -3.28 11.27
N GLU A 170 9.03 -3.34 10.91
CA GLU A 170 8.06 -4.22 11.55
C GLU A 170 8.34 -5.71 11.25
N VAL A 171 8.74 -6.02 10.00
CA VAL A 171 9.10 -7.39 9.57
C VAL A 171 10.41 -7.85 10.19
N GLU A 172 11.43 -6.99 10.31
CA GLU A 172 12.68 -7.31 11.00
C GLU A 172 12.48 -7.52 12.50
N ARG A 173 11.56 -6.78 13.15
CA ARG A 173 11.20 -7.04 14.56
C ARG A 173 10.49 -8.38 14.76
N CYS A 174 9.69 -8.85 13.80
CA CYS A 174 9.08 -10.18 13.87
C CYS A 174 10.12 -11.31 13.67
N LEU A 175 11.17 -11.09 12.86
CA LEU A 175 12.22 -12.09 12.62
C LEU A 175 13.21 -12.26 13.77
N GLN A 176 13.38 -11.24 14.62
CA GLN A 176 14.34 -11.27 15.74
C GLN A 176 13.78 -11.95 17.01
N TRP A 177 12.48 -12.26 17.04
CA TRP A 177 11.85 -13.02 18.11
C TRP A 177 11.34 -14.33 17.50
N ASP A 178 12.01 -15.45 17.77
CA ASP A 178 11.63 -16.84 17.41
C ASP A 178 10.30 -17.26 18.07
N SER A 179 9.23 -16.52 17.81
CA SER A 179 7.89 -16.74 18.35
C SER A 179 6.88 -16.51 17.25
N TRP A 180 6.24 -17.62 16.85
CA TRP A 180 5.22 -17.80 15.81
C TRP A 180 3.91 -17.01 16.01
N VAL A 181 3.95 -15.87 16.72
CA VAL A 181 2.76 -15.17 17.19
C VAL A 181 2.92 -13.67 16.92
N CYS A 182 3.15 -13.30 15.67
CA CYS A 182 2.85 -11.94 15.21
C CYS A 182 1.32 -11.86 15.03
N TRP A 183 0.64 -11.41 16.09
CA TRP A 183 -0.78 -11.06 16.13
C TRP A 183 -1.04 -9.91 15.14
N PHE A 184 -1.34 -10.23 13.89
CA PHE A 184 -1.92 -9.25 12.95
C PHE A 184 -3.10 -9.82 12.15
N GLN A 185 -3.68 -10.94 12.58
CA GLN A 185 -4.72 -11.63 11.81
C GLN A 185 -5.95 -12.03 12.64
N GLU A 186 -6.40 -11.18 13.57
CA GLU A 186 -7.66 -11.43 14.30
C GLU A 186 -8.78 -10.41 14.04
N ARG A 187 -8.61 -9.44 13.12
CA ARG A 187 -9.66 -8.44 12.84
C ARG A 187 -10.33 -8.50 11.47
N TYR A 188 -10.09 -9.53 10.66
CA TYR A 188 -10.63 -9.61 9.30
C TYR A 188 -11.41 -10.89 8.94
N VAL A 189 -11.73 -11.77 9.90
CA VAL A 189 -12.41 -13.07 9.61
C VAL A 189 -13.67 -13.30 10.46
N GLU A 190 -14.42 -12.26 10.84
CA GLU A 190 -15.75 -12.45 11.46
C GLU A 190 -16.94 -12.17 10.52
N HIS A 191 -16.70 -11.91 9.24
CA HIS A 191 -17.75 -11.57 8.29
C HIS A 191 -17.99 -12.62 7.20
N TRP A 192 -18.02 -13.90 7.56
CA TRP A 192 -18.60 -14.94 6.69
C TRP A 192 -19.58 -15.85 7.46
N VAL A 193 -20.87 -15.53 7.29
CA VAL A 193 -21.95 -16.47 6.95
C VAL A 193 -22.30 -17.55 7.97
N TYR A 194 -23.35 -17.27 8.77
CA TYR A 194 -24.33 -18.28 9.17
C TYR A 194 -25.62 -18.06 8.38
N PRO A 195 -26.09 -19.01 7.54
CA PRO A 195 -27.49 -19.08 7.17
C PRO A 195 -28.18 -20.02 8.17
N GLY A 196 -29.13 -19.47 8.92
CA GLY A 196 -30.05 -20.26 9.71
C GLY A 196 -30.86 -21.19 8.82
N VAL A 197 -30.90 -22.47 9.18
CA VAL A 197 -31.91 -23.41 8.70
C VAL A 197 -32.98 -23.50 9.77
N LEU A 198 -34.16 -23.10 9.33
CA LEU A 198 -35.47 -23.07 9.95
C LEU A 198 -35.82 -24.34 10.75
N GLY A 199 -36.39 -24.13 11.93
CA GLY A 199 -37.41 -24.97 12.53
C GLY A 199 -38.78 -24.29 12.39
#